data_AF-A0A3P6UXV2-F1
#
_entry.id   AF-A0A3P6UXV2-F1
#
_cell.length_a   1.000
_cell.length_b   1.000
_cell.length_c   1.000
_cell.angle_alpha   90.00
_cell.angle_beta   90.00
_cell.angle_gamma   90.00
#
_symmetry.space_group_name_H-M   'P 1'
#
loop_
_entity.id
_entity.type
_entity.pdbx_description
1 polymer ?
#
loop_
_entity_poly.entity_id
_entity_poly.type
_entity_poly.pdbx_seq_one_letter_code
_entity_poly.pdbx_strand_id
1 'polypeptide(L)'
;MNVLEPNVLQAVRKSIFVFKSKNWAEEVLIRVKLMLHWAISAEREGSHRAIFVAKVLHQQVLEQHSYMFGHFHIQDIILNYLNTEAPTPESNFFHQEFASLVTLFIELIHFKVFDHDRFEVFR
;
A
#
# COMPACT_ATOMS: atom_id res chain seq x y z
N MET A 1 -0.64 -9.53 -17.30
CA MET A 1 0.46 -9.96 -16.42
C MET A 1 0.00 -11.21 -15.70
N ASN A 2 0.63 -12.36 -15.95
CA ASN A 2 0.20 -13.63 -15.40
C ASN A 2 0.59 -13.71 -13.91
N VAL A 3 -0.37 -13.51 -13.01
CA VAL A 3 -0.14 -13.49 -11.55
C VAL A 3 0.35 -14.85 -11.01
N LEU A 4 0.29 -15.91 -11.83
CA LEU A 4 0.71 -17.27 -11.51
C LEU A 4 2.18 -17.55 -11.84
N GLU A 5 2.91 -16.62 -12.47
CA GLU A 5 4.34 -16.83 -12.73
C GLU A 5 5.14 -16.81 -11.40
N PRO A 6 6.03 -17.79 -11.16
CA PRO A 6 6.89 -17.76 -10.00
C PRO A 6 7.75 -16.48 -10.03
N ASN A 7 7.84 -15.80 -8.88
CA ASN A 7 8.62 -14.56 -8.65
C ASN A 7 8.00 -13.24 -9.12
N VAL A 8 6.75 -13.21 -9.57
CA VAL A 8 6.06 -11.95 -9.94
C VAL A 8 6.11 -10.90 -8.83
N LEU A 9 5.85 -11.29 -7.58
CA LEU A 9 5.92 -10.38 -6.43
C LEU A 9 7.32 -9.77 -6.26
N GLN A 10 8.36 -10.58 -6.42
CA GLN A 10 9.75 -10.12 -6.31
C GLN A 10 10.12 -9.18 -7.46
N ALA A 11 9.68 -9.46 -8.68
CA ALA A 11 9.91 -8.62 -9.84
C ALA A 11 9.25 -7.24 -9.68
N VAL A 12 7.99 -7.22 -9.26
CA VAL A 12 7.25 -5.97 -8.99
C VAL A 12 7.86 -5.20 -7.83
N ARG A 13 8.23 -5.87 -6.73
CA ARG A 13 8.94 -5.21 -5.63
C ARG A 13 10.20 -4.52 -6.13
N LYS A 14 11.02 -5.21 -6.92
CA LYS A 14 12.26 -4.64 -7.48
C LYS A 14 11.98 -3.43 -8.36
N SER A 15 10.99 -3.48 -9.24
CA SER A 15 10.66 -2.33 -10.10
C SER A 15 10.14 -1.13 -9.31
N ILE A 16 9.45 -1.36 -8.19
CA ILE A 16 8.87 -0.30 -7.36
C ILE A 16 9.91 0.31 -6.43
N PHE A 17 10.75 -0.48 -5.75
CA PHE A 17 11.60 0.00 -4.65
C PHE A 17 13.10 0.05 -4.97
N VAL A 18 13.58 -0.72 -5.96
CA VAL A 18 15.02 -0.87 -6.22
C VAL A 18 15.42 -0.02 -7.43
N PHE A 19 15.71 1.24 -7.18
CA PHE A 19 16.17 2.19 -8.19
C PHE A 19 17.09 3.25 -7.56
N LYS A 20 17.95 3.87 -8.36
CA LYS A 20 18.85 4.94 -7.90
C LYS A 20 18.18 6.30 -8.10
N SER A 21 17.93 7.02 -7.01
CA SER A 21 17.44 8.41 -7.04
C SER A 21 18.04 9.21 -5.89
N LYS A 22 18.19 10.53 -6.09
CA LYS A 22 18.56 11.48 -5.02
C LYS A 22 17.40 11.73 -4.04
N ASN A 23 16.16 11.57 -4.50
CA ASN A 23 14.92 11.77 -3.73
C ASN A 23 14.18 10.44 -3.57
N TRP A 24 14.94 9.37 -3.29
CA TRP A 24 14.40 8.01 -3.29
C TRP A 24 13.23 7.84 -2.30
N ALA A 25 13.31 8.46 -1.12
CA ALA A 25 12.29 8.34 -0.09
C ALA A 25 10.96 8.98 -0.55
N GLU A 26 11.02 10.16 -1.15
CA GLU A 26 9.86 10.89 -1.68
C GLU A 26 9.25 10.16 -2.88
N GLU A 27 10.07 9.60 -3.76
CA GLU A 27 9.58 8.78 -4.87
C GLU A 27 8.91 7.50 -4.38
N VAL A 28 9.48 6.83 -3.36
CA VAL A 28 8.85 5.66 -2.74
C VAL A 28 7.52 6.03 -2.08
N LEU A 29 7.44 7.16 -1.38
CA LEU A 29 6.19 7.67 -0.81
C LEU A 29 5.10 7.78 -1.88
N ILE A 30 5.39 8.42 -3.01
CA ILE A 30 4.43 8.59 -4.12
C ILE A 30 4.02 7.23 -4.68
N ARG A 31 4.97 6.31 -4.88
CA ARG A 31 4.69 4.97 -5.40
C ARG A 31 3.82 4.15 -4.44
N VAL A 32 4.07 4.21 -3.13
CA VAL A 32 3.24 3.53 -2.12
C VAL A 32 1.83 4.09 -2.15
N LYS A 33 1.65 5.42 -2.17
CA LYS A 33 0.32 6.03 -2.30
C LYS A 33 -0.41 5.60 -3.57
N LEU A 34 0.29 5.57 -4.69
CA LEU A 34 -0.28 5.11 -5.96
C LEU A 34 -0.69 3.63 -5.90
N MET A 35 0.07 2.77 -5.21
CA MET A 35 -0.31 1.39 -4.98
C MET A 35 -1.57 1.28 -4.13
N LEU A 36 -1.68 2.06 -3.05
CA LEU A 36 -2.87 2.11 -2.20
C LEU A 36 -4.10 2.57 -3.00
N HIS A 37 -3.96 3.63 -3.80
CA HIS A 37 -5.02 4.11 -4.67
C HIS A 37 -5.43 3.08 -5.72
N TRP A 38 -4.44 2.45 -6.36
CA TRP A 38 -4.68 1.38 -7.33
C TRP A 38 -5.38 0.17 -6.70
N ALA A 39 -5.17 -0.13 -5.42
CA ALA A 39 -5.87 -1.21 -4.76
C ALA A 39 -7.36 -0.94 -4.55
N ILE A 40 -7.78 0.33 -4.42
CA ILE A 40 -9.14 0.69 -4.03
C ILE A 40 -10.00 1.25 -5.16
N SER A 41 -9.38 1.89 -6.17
CA SER A 41 -10.11 2.59 -7.23
C SER A 41 -11.07 1.66 -7.98
N ALA A 42 -12.28 2.16 -8.25
CA ALA A 42 -13.30 1.45 -9.02
C ALA A 42 -13.01 1.42 -10.54
N GLU A 43 -12.08 2.25 -11.03
CA GLU A 43 -11.74 2.37 -12.45
C GLU A 43 -10.88 1.22 -12.99
N ARG A 44 -10.55 0.24 -12.15
CA ARG A 44 -9.64 -0.86 -12.49
C ARG A 44 -10.25 -2.19 -12.10
N GLU A 45 -10.10 -3.16 -12.98
CA GLU A 45 -10.52 -4.55 -12.75
C GLU A 45 -9.47 -5.32 -11.94
N GLY A 46 -9.92 -6.35 -11.22
CA GLY A 46 -9.06 -7.29 -10.49
C GLY A 46 -9.46 -7.45 -9.02
N SER A 47 -9.86 -8.67 -8.65
CA SER A 47 -10.39 -9.00 -7.32
C SER A 47 -9.33 -9.09 -6.22
N HIS A 48 -8.05 -9.20 -6.57
CA HIS A 48 -6.95 -9.50 -5.63
C HIS A 48 -5.96 -8.34 -5.43
N ARG A 49 -6.31 -7.11 -5.88
CA ARG A 49 -5.39 -5.96 -5.84
C ARG A 49 -4.96 -5.61 -4.42
N ALA A 50 -5.90 -5.58 -3.48
CA ALA A 50 -5.64 -5.34 -2.05
C ALA A 50 -4.59 -6.31 -1.48
N ILE A 51 -4.82 -7.61 -1.65
CA ILE A 51 -3.91 -8.68 -1.21
C ILE A 51 -2.53 -8.51 -1.89
N PHE A 52 -2.53 -8.21 -3.19
CA PHE A 52 -1.29 -8.06 -3.95
C PHE A 52 -0.44 -6.90 -3.43
N VAL A 53 -1.06 -5.72 -3.22
CA VAL A 53 -0.38 -4.54 -2.66
C VAL A 53 0.16 -4.83 -1.26
N ALA A 54 -0.64 -5.41 -0.38
CA ALA A 54 -0.20 -5.76 0.97
C ALA A 54 0.99 -6.73 0.97
N LYS A 55 0.97 -7.76 0.11
CA LYS A 55 2.09 -8.70 -0.04
C LYS A 55 3.37 -8.05 -0.57
N VAL A 56 3.27 -7.16 -1.56
CA VAL A 56 4.44 -6.46 -2.11
C VAL A 56 5.07 -5.55 -1.04
N LEU A 57 4.25 -4.81 -0.28
CA LEU A 57 4.72 -3.96 0.81
C LEU A 57 5.36 -4.79 1.93
N HIS A 58 4.72 -5.89 2.33
CA HIS A 58 5.26 -6.82 3.30
C HIS A 58 6.62 -7.39 2.88
N GLN A 59 6.74 -7.85 1.64
CA GLN A 59 7.99 -8.37 1.11
C GLN A 59 9.09 -7.30 1.10
N GLN A 60 8.74 -6.05 0.80
CA GLN A 60 9.70 -4.95 0.86
C GLN A 60 10.19 -4.69 2.29
N VAL A 61 9.28 -4.63 3.26
CA VAL A 61 9.61 -4.44 4.69
C VAL A 61 10.49 -5.57 5.21
N LEU A 62 10.18 -6.81 4.85
CA LEU A 62 10.98 -7.98 5.23
C LEU A 62 12.41 -7.90 4.67
N GLU A 63 12.55 -7.60 3.38
CA GLU A 63 13.88 -7.59 2.77
C GLU A 63 14.75 -6.43 3.25
N GLN A 64 14.17 -5.27 3.50
CA GLN A 64 14.93 -4.13 4.03
C GLN A 64 15.13 -4.20 5.56
N HIS A 65 14.49 -5.17 6.24
CA HIS A 65 14.46 -5.30 7.70
C HIS A 65 14.03 -3.99 8.41
N SER A 66 13.13 -3.23 7.80
CA SER A 66 12.71 -1.92 8.29
C SER A 66 11.33 -1.52 7.76
N TYR A 67 10.58 -0.78 8.57
CA TYR A 67 9.31 -0.15 8.19
C TYR A 67 9.51 1.29 7.66
N MET A 68 10.77 1.74 7.59
CA MET A 68 11.16 3.10 7.20
C MET A 68 11.59 3.15 5.74
N PHE A 69 11.10 4.16 5.01
CA PHE A 69 11.58 4.59 3.70
C PHE A 69 12.21 5.98 3.85
N GLY A 70 13.51 6.02 4.15
CA GLY A 70 14.16 7.26 4.59
C GLY A 70 13.58 7.69 5.93
N HIS A 71 12.95 8.86 5.97
CA HIS A 71 12.31 9.40 7.18
C HIS A 71 10.80 9.09 7.26
N PHE A 72 10.23 8.40 6.28
CA PHE A 72 8.81 8.04 6.28
C PHE A 72 8.59 6.64 6.85
N HIS A 73 7.80 6.52 7.92
CA HIS A 73 7.33 5.21 8.39
C HIS A 73 6.13 4.76 7.56
N ILE A 74 6.06 3.49 7.13
CA ILE A 74 4.99 3.00 6.25
C ILE A 74 3.58 3.21 6.83
N GLN A 75 3.42 3.10 8.15
CA GLN A 75 2.15 3.39 8.82
C GLN A 75 1.71 4.84 8.64
N ASP A 76 2.64 5.80 8.74
CA ASP A 76 2.33 7.22 8.55
C ASP A 76 1.94 7.51 7.10
N ILE A 77 2.54 6.81 6.14
CA ILE A 77 2.18 6.88 4.72
C ILE A 77 0.74 6.41 4.51
N ILE A 78 0.37 5.26 5.10
CA ILE A 78 -0.97 4.68 5.00
C ILE A 78 -2.01 5.61 5.65
N LEU A 79 -1.72 6.13 6.84
CA LEU A 79 -2.59 7.09 7.53
C LEU A 79 -2.73 8.41 6.76
N ASN A 80 -1.63 8.90 6.19
CA ASN A 80 -1.67 10.09 5.35
C ASN A 80 -2.54 9.87 4.12
N TYR A 81 -2.40 8.72 3.44
CA TYR A 81 -3.26 8.35 2.31
C TYR A 81 -4.74 8.32 2.70
N LEU A 82 -5.09 7.73 3.85
CA LEU A 82 -6.47 7.73 4.34
C LEU A 82 -7.01 9.15 4.54
N ASN A 83 -6.20 10.04 5.10
CA ASN A 83 -6.63 11.40 5.42
C ASN A 83 -6.77 12.30 4.19
N THR A 84 -6.07 11.98 3.09
CA THR A 84 -6.03 12.85 1.91
C THR A 84 -6.71 12.28 0.67
N GLU A 85 -6.79 10.97 0.54
CA GLU A 85 -7.11 10.27 -0.72
C GLU A 85 -8.09 9.09 -0.54
N ALA A 86 -8.64 8.87 0.66
CA ALA A 86 -9.66 7.85 0.87
C ALA A 86 -10.94 8.16 0.07
N PRO A 87 -11.75 7.14 -0.26
CA PRO A 87 -13.02 7.31 -0.95
C PRO A 87 -13.95 8.23 -0.15
N THR A 88 -14.52 9.22 -0.82
CA THR A 88 -15.47 10.15 -0.18
C THR A 88 -16.91 9.75 -0.50
N PRO A 89 -17.88 10.01 0.40
CA PRO A 89 -19.29 9.65 0.19
C PRO A 89 -19.91 10.25 -1.09
N GLU A 90 -19.33 11.31 -1.64
CA GLU A 90 -19.76 11.97 -2.87
C GLU A 90 -19.37 11.20 -4.15
N SER A 91 -18.52 10.18 -4.03
CA SER A 91 -18.13 9.31 -5.16
C SER A 91 -19.29 8.42 -5.62
N ASN A 92 -19.53 8.36 -6.92
CA ASN A 92 -20.50 7.43 -7.53
C ASN A 92 -20.15 5.95 -7.27
N PHE A 93 -18.90 5.66 -6.91
CA PHE A 93 -18.41 4.31 -6.66
C PHE A 93 -18.09 4.06 -5.18
N PHE A 94 -18.51 4.96 -4.28
CA PHE A 94 -18.13 4.95 -2.87
C PHE A 94 -18.24 3.57 -2.21
N HIS A 95 -19.35 2.86 -2.38
CA HIS A 95 -19.54 1.54 -1.75
C HIS A 95 -18.50 0.50 -2.20
N GLN A 96 -18.14 0.49 -3.48
CA GLN A 96 -17.15 -0.43 -4.05
C GLN A 96 -15.73 -0.05 -3.59
N GLU A 97 -15.42 1.24 -3.60
CA GLU A 97 -14.11 1.76 -3.19
C GLU A 97 -13.91 1.57 -1.69
N PHE A 98 -14.95 1.78 -0.87
CA PHE A 98 -14.94 1.54 0.56
C PHE A 98 -14.77 0.05 0.89
N ALA A 99 -15.48 -0.85 0.20
CA ALA A 99 -15.30 -2.29 0.38
C ALA A 99 -13.86 -2.73 0.01
N SER A 100 -13.30 -2.15 -1.05
CA SER A 100 -11.92 -2.40 -1.46
C SER A 100 -10.91 -1.85 -0.44
N LEU A 101 -11.18 -0.68 0.13
CA LEU A 101 -10.38 -0.09 1.21
C LEU A 101 -10.39 -0.97 2.46
N VAL A 102 -11.55 -1.44 2.91
CA VAL A 102 -11.67 -2.35 4.06
C VAL A 102 -10.86 -3.63 3.79
N THR A 103 -10.96 -4.19 2.58
CA THR A 103 -10.18 -5.38 2.19
C THR A 103 -8.68 -5.10 2.26
N LEU A 104 -8.22 -3.96 1.74
CA LEU A 104 -6.82 -3.55 1.81
C LEU A 104 -6.33 -3.43 3.26
N PHE A 105 -7.12 -2.85 4.15
CA PHE A 105 -6.77 -2.70 5.56
C PHE A 105 -6.64 -4.04 6.29
N ILE A 106 -7.58 -4.95 6.04
CA ILE A 106 -7.53 -6.32 6.58
C ILE A 106 -6.22 -6.99 6.18
N GLU A 107 -5.84 -6.90 4.90
CA GLU A 107 -4.60 -7.51 4.40
C GLU A 107 -3.34 -6.83 4.95
N LEU A 108 -3.32 -5.50 5.07
CA LEU A 108 -2.19 -4.77 5.66
C LEU A 108 -1.96 -5.15 7.13
N ILE A 109 -3.04 -5.35 7.89
CA ILE A 109 -2.99 -5.85 9.29
C ILE A 109 -2.51 -7.30 9.30
N HIS A 110 -3.09 -8.16 8.46
CA HIS A 110 -2.75 -9.58 8.37
C HIS A 110 -1.25 -9.80 8.07
N PHE A 111 -0.67 -9.01 7.15
CA PHE A 111 0.76 -9.05 6.84
C PHE A 111 1.64 -8.21 7.78
N LYS A 112 1.07 -7.65 8.86
CA LYS A 112 1.77 -6.83 9.87
C LYS A 112 2.47 -5.60 9.29
N VAL A 113 2.01 -5.11 8.14
CA VAL A 113 2.47 -3.85 7.53
C VAL A 113 1.84 -2.65 8.24
N PHE A 114 0.64 -2.86 8.78
CA PHE A 114 -0.10 -1.87 9.54
C PHE A 114 -0.45 -2.43 10.92
N ASP A 115 -0.22 -1.61 11.95
CA ASP A 115 -0.52 -1.96 13.34
C ASP A 115 -1.71 -1.13 13.82
N HIS A 116 -2.83 -1.81 14.09
CA HIS A 116 -4.09 -1.19 14.50
C HIS A 116 -4.14 -0.90 16.01
N ASP A 117 -3.18 -1.38 16.80
CA ASP A 117 -3.09 -1.10 18.23
C ASP A 117 -2.16 0.10 18.52
N ARG A 118 -1.33 0.50 17.55
CA ARG A 118 -0.44 1.68 17.66
C ARG A 118 -1.15 3.04 17.58
N PHE A 119 -2.47 3.09 17.64
CA PHE A 119 -3.23 4.34 17.56
C PHE A 119 -3.18 5.21 18.82
N GLU A 120 -2.52 4.78 19.91
CA GLU A 120 -2.51 5.51 21.19
C GLU A 120 -1.13 6.05 21.61
N VAL A 121 -0.50 6.99 20.88
CA VAL A 121 0.60 7.82 21.48
C VAL A 121 0.67 9.27 20.98
N PHE A 122 -0.18 9.73 20.05
CA PHE A 122 -0.15 11.15 19.63
C PHE A 122 -1.56 11.76 19.64
N ARG A 123 -2.04 12.07 20.85
CA ARG A 123 -3.01 13.13 21.09
C ARG A 123 -2.53 13.99 22.24
#